data_AF-W3WGH8-F1
#
_entry.id   AF-W3WGH8-F1
#
_cell.length_a   1.000
_cell.length_b   1.000
_cell.length_c   1.000
_cell.angle_alpha   90.00
_cell.angle_beta   90.00
_cell.angle_gamma   90.00
#
_symmetry.space_group_name_H-M   'P 1'
#
loop_
_entity.id
_entity.type
_entity.pdbx_description
1 polymer ?
#
loop_
_entity_poly.entity_id
_entity_poly.type
_entity_poly.pdbx_seq_one_letter_code
_entity_poly.pdbx_strand_id
1 'polypeptide(L)'
;MKFQLLTLGAIGPLAAYALPKCGGGRPPPQSAAGNGTYTAVPAYPSSAEATSYTSLTSSSLSQEVDSTSVLPATTTIIESSSSSVAVPTTSSLITSASENAPTTTPTTAAAPTTSETAQAASSTDTSPSQVISASYTEATPISFKVSATEQCGDNDVLSLPGMPWTVANSMYNADQMVGSQCTNFEGILEAADGTQEVSWTSITDIDFVESTKDLCKGYTNIGIGVNLNQRFSDISSIPAYFQWDRTNTTEFRGSNLFDFITAPTKGDHDSTATSEFMLWIRIWGGQVPIGYVDGPVATFDLFGASWKLYEGQNPNNGVTVRSLLVDDNFEGEFQGDLKEWLDAMAQRGYIADSDYVTVGNAGTEVFYGSATMSAKVALNIEV
;
A
#
# COMPACT_ATOMS: atom_id res chain seq x y z
N MET A 1 1.78 -39.73 -0.33
CA MET A 1 2.10 -38.33 -0.01
C MET A 1 0.90 -37.48 -0.39
N LYS A 2 0.15 -36.98 0.60
CA LYS A 2 -0.93 -36.00 0.39
C LYS A 2 -0.33 -34.65 0.77
N PHE A 3 -0.15 -33.76 -0.21
CA PHE A 3 0.14 -32.35 0.07
C PHE A 3 -1.13 -31.77 0.69
N GLN A 4 -1.09 -31.49 2.00
CA GLN A 4 -2.05 -30.58 2.62
C GLN A 4 -1.65 -29.17 2.18
N LEU A 5 -2.38 -28.63 1.21
CA LEU A 5 -2.43 -27.19 0.99
C LEU A 5 -3.01 -26.59 2.28
N LEU A 6 -2.18 -25.97 3.11
CA LEU A 6 -2.68 -24.97 4.04
C LEU A 6 -3.10 -23.78 3.18
N THR A 7 -4.41 -23.56 3.07
CA THR A 7 -4.97 -22.33 2.54
C THR A 7 -4.63 -21.21 3.52
N LEU A 8 -3.48 -20.56 3.33
CA LEU A 8 -3.28 -19.21 3.87
C LEU A 8 -4.28 -18.34 3.10
N GLY A 9 -5.30 -17.83 3.79
CA GLY A 9 -6.10 -16.74 3.24
C GLY A 9 -5.16 -15.60 2.88
N ALA A 10 -5.39 -14.93 1.77
CA ALA A 10 -4.73 -13.67 1.51
C ALA A 10 -5.17 -12.69 2.60
N ILE A 11 -4.26 -12.45 3.55
CA ILE A 11 -4.48 -11.47 4.60
C ILE A 11 -4.10 -10.14 3.95
N GLY A 12 -5.09 -9.25 3.85
CA GLY A 12 -4.90 -7.90 3.32
C GLY A 12 -3.85 -7.15 4.14
N PRO A 13 -3.20 -6.14 3.56
CA PRO A 13 -2.16 -5.42 4.26
C PRO A 13 -2.68 -4.66 5.46
N LEU A 14 -1.72 -4.27 6.28
CA LEU A 14 -1.95 -3.59 7.53
C LEU A 14 -2.60 -2.24 7.25
N ALA A 15 -3.82 -2.04 7.76
CA ALA A 15 -4.61 -0.84 7.50
C ALA A 15 -3.77 0.44 7.69
N ALA A 16 -3.44 1.14 6.61
CA ALA A 16 -2.76 2.43 6.67
C ALA A 16 -3.76 3.51 7.14
N TYR A 17 -3.51 4.10 8.31
CA TYR A 17 -4.35 5.18 8.85
C TYR A 17 -3.93 6.56 8.33
N ALA A 18 -4.89 7.47 8.34
CA ALA A 18 -4.70 8.86 7.95
C ALA A 18 -3.54 9.54 8.68
N LEU A 19 -2.77 10.34 7.94
CA LEU A 19 -1.82 11.27 8.53
C LEU A 19 -2.53 12.19 9.54
N PRO A 20 -1.88 12.58 10.65
CA PRO A 20 -2.42 13.62 11.52
C PRO A 20 -2.73 14.87 10.69
N LYS A 21 -3.90 15.49 10.93
CA LYS A 21 -4.28 16.77 10.31
C LYS A 21 -3.07 17.68 10.23
N CYS A 22 -2.64 18.04 9.01
CA CYS A 22 -1.67 19.12 8.83
C CYS A 22 -2.23 20.33 9.57
N GLY A 23 -1.60 20.67 10.71
CA GLY A 23 -1.93 21.88 11.44
C GLY A 23 -1.81 23.04 10.46
N GLY A 24 -2.91 23.78 10.27
CA GLY A 24 -3.01 24.91 9.35
C GLY A 24 -2.05 26.03 9.74
N GLY A 25 -0.77 25.86 9.44
CA GLY A 25 0.27 26.87 9.48
C GLY A 25 0.55 27.31 8.06
N ARG A 26 -0.29 28.22 7.55
CA ARG A 26 -0.08 28.91 6.27
C ARG A 26 1.28 29.63 6.32
N PRO A 27 2.24 29.36 5.42
CA PRO A 27 3.38 30.26 5.24
C PRO A 27 2.86 31.63 4.77
N PRO A 28 3.40 32.76 5.25
CA PRO A 28 2.89 34.07 4.86
C PRO A 28 3.00 34.26 3.34
N PRO A 29 1.97 34.80 2.67
CA PRO A 29 2.02 35.02 1.23
C PRO A 29 3.07 36.08 0.91
N GLN A 30 4.03 35.72 0.06
CA GLN A 30 4.89 36.69 -0.61
C GLN A 30 4.02 37.56 -1.52
N SER A 31 4.13 38.87 -1.34
CA SER A 31 3.41 39.88 -2.09
C SER A 31 3.88 39.90 -3.56
N ALA A 32 2.98 39.57 -4.47
CA ALA A 32 3.09 39.99 -5.86
C ALA A 32 1.80 40.74 -6.23
N ALA A 33 1.93 42.04 -6.47
CA ALA A 33 0.87 42.91 -6.93
C ALA A 33 0.48 42.55 -8.37
N GLY A 34 -0.79 42.26 -8.61
CA GLY A 34 -1.36 42.02 -9.93
C GLY A 34 -2.83 42.44 -9.94
N ASN A 35 -3.10 43.56 -10.62
CA ASN A 35 -4.39 44.24 -10.66
C ASN A 35 -5.36 43.45 -11.57
N GLY A 36 -6.51 43.01 -11.05
CA GLY A 36 -7.53 42.31 -11.82
C GLY A 36 -8.90 42.44 -11.17
N THR A 37 -9.77 43.23 -11.78
CA THR A 37 -11.11 43.62 -11.33
C THR A 37 -12.11 42.46 -11.42
N TYR A 38 -12.78 42.13 -10.31
CA TYR A 38 -13.95 41.23 -10.28
C TYR A 38 -15.23 42.05 -10.12
N THR A 39 -16.17 41.87 -11.04
CA THR A 39 -17.56 42.36 -10.95
C THR A 39 -18.45 41.35 -10.20
N ALA A 40 -19.30 41.87 -9.33
CA ALA A 40 -20.14 41.15 -8.39
C ALA A 40 -21.65 41.18 -8.78
N VAL A 41 -22.32 40.02 -8.64
CA VAL A 41 -23.67 39.79 -8.05
C VAL A 41 -24.90 40.22 -8.91
N PRO A 42 -26.03 39.45 -8.98
CA PRO A 42 -27.02 39.33 -7.89
C PRO A 42 -27.54 37.94 -7.52
N ALA A 43 -28.06 37.87 -6.29
CA ALA A 43 -28.70 36.76 -5.59
C ALA A 43 -30.25 36.82 -5.62
N TYR A 44 -30.85 35.76 -5.04
CA TYR A 44 -32.25 35.52 -4.55
C TYR A 44 -33.27 34.85 -5.51
N PRO A 45 -34.34 34.16 -5.00
CA PRO A 45 -34.71 33.87 -3.59
C PRO A 45 -35.09 32.40 -3.25
N SER A 46 -35.36 32.20 -1.95
CA SER A 46 -35.81 31.00 -1.24
C SER A 46 -37.23 30.53 -1.54
N SER A 47 -37.51 29.24 -1.29
CA SER A 47 -38.76 28.79 -0.68
C SER A 47 -38.57 27.53 0.17
N ALA A 48 -39.15 27.59 1.37
CA ALA A 48 -39.20 26.53 2.36
C ALA A 48 -40.17 25.41 1.98
N GLU A 49 -39.96 24.21 2.50
CA GLU A 49 -41.04 23.45 3.14
C GLU A 49 -40.46 22.45 4.15
N ALA A 50 -40.92 22.58 5.39
CA ALA A 50 -40.63 21.69 6.50
C ALA A 50 -41.74 20.64 6.58
N THR A 51 -41.37 19.37 6.75
CA THR A 51 -42.29 18.36 7.27
C THR A 51 -41.60 17.60 8.39
N SER A 52 -42.08 17.91 9.60
CA SER A 52 -41.84 17.20 10.84
C SER A 52 -42.53 15.84 10.82
N TYR A 53 -41.82 14.76 11.17
CA TYR A 53 -42.46 13.56 11.71
C TYR A 53 -41.87 13.21 13.07
N THR A 54 -42.81 13.08 13.99
CA THR A 54 -42.71 12.91 15.43
C THR A 54 -42.24 11.50 15.78
N SER A 55 -41.29 11.40 16.69
CA SER A 55 -41.00 10.19 17.46
C SER A 55 -42.13 9.92 18.47
N LEU A 56 -42.71 8.72 18.47
CA LEU A 56 -43.39 8.18 19.64
C LEU A 56 -43.11 6.68 19.79
N THR A 57 -42.85 6.33 21.04
CA THR A 57 -42.42 5.05 21.60
C THR A 57 -43.57 4.07 21.86
N SER A 58 -43.17 2.79 21.92
CA SER A 58 -43.70 1.70 22.77
C SER A 58 -45.17 1.28 22.68
N SER A 59 -45.38 0.02 22.29
CA SER A 59 -46.22 -0.88 23.08
C SER A 59 -45.81 -2.34 22.88
N SER A 60 -45.67 -3.00 24.02
CA SER A 60 -45.53 -4.43 24.24
C SER A 60 -46.71 -5.23 23.71
N LEU A 61 -46.45 -6.45 23.21
CA LEU A 61 -47.33 -7.60 23.45
C LEU A 61 -46.54 -8.90 23.30
N SER A 62 -46.58 -9.66 24.38
CA SER A 62 -45.98 -10.96 24.63
C SER A 62 -46.61 -12.06 23.79
N GLN A 63 -45.82 -13.05 23.38
CA GLN A 63 -46.29 -14.43 23.38
C GLN A 63 -45.10 -15.40 23.52
N GLU A 64 -45.26 -16.26 24.52
CA GLU A 64 -44.37 -17.34 24.91
C GLU A 64 -44.31 -18.42 23.83
N VAL A 65 -43.13 -18.97 23.57
CA VAL A 65 -42.96 -20.41 23.31
C VAL A 65 -41.72 -20.88 24.07
N ASP A 66 -42.00 -21.66 25.10
CA ASP A 66 -41.07 -22.49 25.86
C ASP A 66 -40.52 -23.62 24.97
N SER A 67 -39.21 -23.88 25.06
CA SER A 67 -38.57 -25.16 24.72
C SER A 67 -37.16 -25.18 25.28
N THR A 68 -37.07 -25.73 26.49
CA THR A 68 -35.89 -26.20 27.21
C THR A 68 -34.86 -26.96 26.36
N SER A 69 -33.58 -26.62 26.53
CA SER A 69 -32.46 -27.59 26.49
C SER A 69 -31.27 -27.00 27.26
N VAL A 70 -31.01 -27.59 28.43
CA VAL A 70 -29.90 -27.32 29.34
C VAL A 70 -28.84 -28.40 29.12
N LEU A 71 -27.55 -28.03 29.12
CA LEU A 71 -26.45 -28.63 29.91
C LEU A 71 -25.08 -27.99 29.52
N PRO A 72 -24.04 -28.06 30.39
CA PRO A 72 -23.40 -26.85 30.90
C PRO A 72 -21.94 -26.66 30.49
N ALA A 73 -21.50 -25.40 30.54
CA ALA A 73 -20.10 -25.00 30.46
C ALA A 73 -19.37 -25.37 31.77
N THR A 74 -18.33 -26.19 31.66
CA THR A 74 -17.37 -26.41 32.76
C THR A 74 -16.23 -25.41 32.58
N THR A 75 -16.19 -24.40 33.46
CA THR A 75 -15.05 -23.48 33.58
C THR A 75 -14.11 -24.06 34.63
N THR A 76 -12.97 -24.58 34.19
CA THR A 76 -11.87 -24.96 35.10
C THR A 76 -10.90 -23.79 35.17
N ILE A 77 -10.91 -23.12 36.33
CA ILE A 77 -9.90 -22.17 36.76
C ILE A 77 -8.65 -22.98 37.12
N ILE A 78 -7.53 -22.73 36.44
CA ILE A 78 -6.21 -23.20 36.87
C ILE A 78 -5.48 -22.02 37.51
N GLU A 79 -5.41 -22.06 38.83
CA GLU A 79 -4.41 -21.37 39.64
C GLU A 79 -3.06 -22.09 39.47
N SER A 80 -1.98 -21.36 39.21
CA SER A 80 -0.63 -21.81 39.55
C SER A 80 0.35 -20.63 39.72
N SER A 81 0.52 -20.28 40.99
CA SER A 81 1.79 -20.04 41.69
C SER A 81 2.91 -19.25 40.99
N SER A 82 3.11 -18.03 41.50
CA SER A 82 4.35 -17.26 41.46
C SER A 82 5.52 -17.99 42.13
N SER A 83 6.68 -18.05 41.47
CA SER A 83 7.96 -18.39 42.08
C SER A 83 9.01 -17.38 41.67
N SER A 84 9.49 -16.63 42.65
CA SER A 84 10.62 -15.69 42.60
C SER A 84 11.96 -16.42 42.55
N VAL A 85 12.83 -16.08 41.61
CA VAL A 85 14.28 -16.31 41.73
C VAL A 85 15.04 -15.07 41.26
N ALA A 86 15.96 -14.64 42.11
CA ALA A 86 16.76 -13.43 42.01
C ALA A 86 17.96 -13.58 41.06
N VAL A 87 18.42 -12.40 40.65
CA VAL A 87 19.53 -12.00 39.78
C VAL A 87 20.89 -12.55 40.25
N PRO A 88 21.93 -12.59 39.38
CA PRO A 88 23.02 -11.66 39.65
C PRO A 88 23.50 -10.87 38.42
N THR A 89 23.77 -9.61 38.73
CA THR A 89 24.37 -8.56 37.95
C THR A 89 25.87 -8.82 37.84
N THR A 90 26.45 -8.64 36.66
CA THR A 90 27.88 -8.29 36.55
C THR A 90 28.04 -7.16 35.54
N SER A 91 28.43 -5.99 36.07
CA SER A 91 29.01 -4.88 35.32
C SER A 91 30.46 -5.19 34.96
N SER A 92 30.93 -4.72 33.81
CA SER A 92 32.36 -4.56 33.53
C SER A 92 32.58 -3.35 32.62
N LEU A 93 32.90 -2.25 33.29
CA LEU A 93 33.80 -1.15 32.94
C LEU A 93 34.40 -1.07 31.51
N ILE A 94 34.09 0.10 30.94
CA ILE A 94 34.94 1.01 30.14
C ILE A 94 36.45 0.76 30.28
N THR A 95 37.15 0.62 29.15
CA THR A 95 38.52 1.17 29.04
C THR A 95 38.78 1.60 27.59
N SER A 96 39.17 2.85 27.48
CA SER A 96 39.66 3.55 26.29
C SER A 96 41.08 3.11 25.95
N ALA A 97 41.37 2.96 24.65
CA ALA A 97 42.72 3.04 24.11
C ALA A 97 42.66 3.69 22.73
N SER A 98 43.08 4.96 22.72
CA SER A 98 43.44 5.76 21.57
C SER A 98 44.86 5.36 21.15
N GLU A 99 45.09 5.07 19.87
CA GLU A 99 46.42 5.17 19.30
C GLU A 99 46.40 5.68 17.86
N ASN A 100 47.36 6.57 17.61
CA ASN A 100 47.51 7.50 16.49
C ASN A 100 47.87 6.82 15.16
N ALA A 101 47.52 7.48 14.04
CA ALA A 101 48.44 8.03 13.01
C ALA A 101 47.68 8.23 11.67
N PRO A 102 48.26 8.93 10.67
CA PRO A 102 48.54 10.35 10.65
C PRO A 102 47.80 11.08 9.52
N THR A 103 47.62 12.38 9.74
CA THR A 103 47.13 13.40 8.81
C THR A 103 47.94 13.44 7.51
N THR A 104 47.27 13.37 6.37
CA THR A 104 47.79 13.85 5.08
C THR A 104 46.86 14.91 4.52
N THR A 105 47.44 16.08 4.28
CA THR A 105 46.84 17.26 3.64
C THR A 105 46.88 17.06 2.11
N PRO A 106 45.90 17.59 1.37
CA PRO A 106 46.23 18.53 0.30
C PRO A 106 45.28 19.74 0.34
N THR A 107 45.82 20.96 0.48
CA THR A 107 46.19 21.88 -0.61
C THR A 107 44.98 22.47 -1.32
N THR A 108 44.75 23.73 -0.96
CA THR A 108 43.87 24.72 -1.57
C THR A 108 44.27 25.00 -3.03
N ALA A 109 43.29 24.99 -3.94
CA ALA A 109 43.31 25.73 -5.21
C ALA A 109 41.84 26.05 -5.57
N ALA A 110 41.37 27.27 -5.29
CA ALA A 110 41.33 28.39 -6.22
C ALA A 110 40.31 28.19 -7.36
N ALA A 111 39.17 28.86 -7.21
CA ALA A 111 38.14 29.08 -8.23
C ALA A 111 38.66 29.90 -9.43
N PRO A 112 37.91 29.89 -10.54
CA PRO A 112 37.66 31.11 -11.26
C PRO A 112 36.15 31.40 -11.40
N THR A 113 35.83 32.65 -11.11
CA THR A 113 34.57 33.33 -11.42
C THR A 113 34.57 33.71 -12.90
N THR A 114 33.49 33.40 -13.63
CA THR A 114 33.08 34.17 -14.82
C THR A 114 31.57 34.18 -14.92
N SER A 115 31.04 35.40 -15.06
CA SER A 115 29.62 35.76 -15.20
C SER A 115 29.21 35.89 -16.68
N GLU A 116 27.89 35.91 -16.89
CA GLU A 116 27.12 36.25 -18.12
C GLU A 116 27.11 35.17 -19.21
N THR A 117 25.99 34.84 -19.87
CA THR A 117 24.82 35.66 -20.23
C THR A 117 23.57 34.78 -20.35
N ALA A 118 22.42 35.30 -19.94
CA ALA A 118 21.11 34.67 -20.14
C ALA A 118 20.72 34.69 -21.62
N GLN A 119 20.33 33.53 -22.16
CA GLN A 119 19.63 33.44 -23.43
C GLN A 119 18.43 32.51 -23.26
N ALA A 120 17.25 33.07 -23.53
CA ALA A 120 15.97 32.40 -23.46
C ALA A 120 15.94 31.21 -24.42
N ALA A 121 15.76 30.01 -23.87
CA ALA A 121 15.42 28.81 -24.62
C ALA A 121 13.96 28.47 -24.36
N SER A 122 13.18 28.53 -25.43
CA SER A 122 11.81 28.01 -25.54
C SER A 122 11.79 26.55 -25.13
N SER A 123 11.27 26.24 -23.94
CA SER A 123 11.04 24.87 -23.49
C SER A 123 9.83 24.29 -24.22
N THR A 124 10.08 23.56 -25.31
CA THR A 124 9.16 22.53 -25.76
C THR A 124 9.16 21.43 -24.72
N ASP A 125 8.03 21.32 -24.01
CA ASP A 125 7.71 20.26 -23.08
C ASP A 125 7.96 18.91 -23.77
N THR A 126 9.07 18.27 -23.41
CA THR A 126 9.44 16.95 -23.91
C THR A 126 9.33 16.02 -22.71
N SER A 127 8.17 15.38 -22.62
CA SER A 127 7.92 14.29 -21.68
C SER A 127 9.10 13.30 -21.74
N PRO A 128 9.68 12.88 -20.61
CA PRO A 128 10.74 11.88 -20.63
C PRO A 128 10.20 10.62 -21.28
N SER A 129 10.67 10.31 -22.49
CA SER A 129 10.42 9.04 -23.13
C SER A 129 11.17 7.98 -22.34
N GLN A 130 10.48 7.36 -21.39
CA GLN A 130 10.97 6.14 -20.77
C GLN A 130 11.16 5.12 -21.89
N VAL A 131 12.35 4.53 -21.93
CA VAL A 131 12.71 3.53 -22.92
C VAL A 131 11.90 2.28 -22.57
N ILE A 132 10.71 2.14 -23.17
CA ILE A 132 9.92 0.91 -23.17
C ILE A 132 10.68 -0.07 -24.09
N SER A 133 11.77 -0.66 -23.60
CA SER A 133 12.50 -1.72 -24.32
C SER A 133 12.17 -3.09 -23.73
N ALA A 134 10.88 -3.37 -23.62
CA ALA A 134 10.26 -4.68 -23.79
C ALA A 134 8.76 -4.42 -23.62
N SER A 135 8.03 -4.28 -24.72
CA SER A 135 6.59 -4.46 -24.66
C SER A 135 6.36 -5.87 -24.13
N TYR A 136 5.78 -6.00 -22.93
CA TYR A 136 5.37 -7.31 -22.43
C TYR A 136 4.54 -8.00 -23.52
N THR A 137 4.80 -9.28 -23.71
CA THR A 137 4.13 -10.02 -24.78
C THR A 137 2.63 -9.97 -24.50
N GLU A 138 1.85 -9.48 -25.48
CA GLU A 138 0.41 -9.37 -25.32
C GLU A 138 -0.18 -10.74 -24.91
N ALA A 139 -0.76 -10.78 -23.71
CA ALA A 139 -1.40 -11.98 -23.20
C ALA A 139 -2.83 -12.10 -23.70
N THR A 140 -3.23 -13.32 -24.04
CA THR A 140 -4.58 -13.62 -24.55
C THR A 140 -5.37 -14.46 -23.55
N PRO A 141 -6.71 -14.32 -23.49
CA PRO A 141 -7.52 -15.08 -22.56
C PRO A 141 -7.39 -16.59 -22.78
N ILE A 142 -7.18 -17.33 -21.69
CA ILE A 142 -7.20 -18.79 -21.68
C ILE A 142 -8.40 -19.32 -20.88
N SER A 143 -8.80 -20.55 -21.18
CA SER A 143 -9.83 -21.23 -20.40
C SER A 143 -9.34 -21.50 -18.98
N PHE A 144 -10.01 -20.95 -17.99
CA PHE A 144 -9.75 -21.21 -16.57
C PHE A 144 -11.01 -21.76 -15.89
N LYS A 145 -10.81 -22.58 -14.85
CA LYS A 145 -11.91 -23.31 -14.19
C LYS A 145 -12.79 -22.45 -13.29
N VAL A 146 -12.29 -21.29 -12.86
CA VAL A 146 -13.04 -20.32 -12.07
C VAL A 146 -13.65 -19.32 -13.04
N SER A 147 -14.95 -19.10 -12.94
CA SER A 147 -15.66 -18.09 -13.74
C SER A 147 -15.36 -16.69 -13.24
N ALA A 148 -15.60 -15.68 -14.09
CA ALA A 148 -15.60 -14.29 -13.66
C ALA A 148 -16.48 -14.11 -12.42
N THR A 149 -15.96 -13.40 -11.43
CA THR A 149 -16.54 -13.32 -10.08
C THR A 149 -16.43 -11.90 -9.56
N GLU A 150 -17.58 -11.33 -9.19
CA GLU A 150 -17.66 -10.03 -8.54
C GLU A 150 -17.44 -10.18 -7.03
N GLN A 151 -16.62 -9.28 -6.44
CA GLN A 151 -16.29 -9.29 -5.02
C GLN A 151 -16.50 -7.88 -4.44
N CYS A 152 -17.66 -7.66 -3.83
CA CYS A 152 -18.04 -6.35 -3.26
C CYS A 152 -18.13 -6.36 -1.74
N GLY A 153 -18.03 -7.52 -1.10
CA GLY A 153 -17.93 -7.62 0.35
C GLY A 153 -16.59 -7.08 0.83
N ASP A 154 -16.59 -6.51 2.04
CA ASP A 154 -15.41 -5.83 2.59
C ASP A 154 -14.18 -6.74 2.64
N ASN A 155 -14.38 -8.02 2.97
CA ASN A 155 -13.31 -9.01 3.15
C ASN A 155 -13.38 -10.13 2.11
N ASP A 156 -14.02 -9.91 0.97
CA ASP A 156 -14.10 -10.92 -0.08
C ASP A 156 -12.70 -11.27 -0.61
N VAL A 157 -12.42 -12.57 -0.67
CA VAL A 157 -11.18 -13.14 -1.22
C VAL A 157 -11.51 -14.37 -2.06
N LEU A 158 -11.06 -14.36 -3.31
CA LEU A 158 -11.15 -15.45 -4.25
C LEU A 158 -9.79 -16.11 -4.40
N SER A 159 -9.66 -17.36 -3.95
CA SER A 159 -8.50 -18.19 -4.30
C SER A 159 -8.64 -18.73 -5.72
N LEU A 160 -7.56 -18.70 -6.51
CA LEU A 160 -7.53 -19.21 -7.88
C LEU A 160 -6.80 -20.57 -7.89
N PRO A 161 -7.49 -21.71 -7.77
CA PRO A 161 -6.78 -22.95 -7.47
C PRO A 161 -5.94 -23.41 -8.67
N GLY A 162 -4.68 -23.76 -8.45
CA GLY A 162 -3.75 -24.11 -9.53
C GLY A 162 -3.04 -22.90 -10.15
N MET A 163 -3.37 -21.69 -9.70
CA MET A 163 -2.62 -20.47 -9.98
C MET A 163 -1.90 -20.03 -8.70
N PRO A 164 -0.85 -19.22 -8.80
CA PRO A 164 -0.14 -18.70 -7.64
C PRO A 164 -0.85 -17.53 -6.96
N TRP A 165 -2.13 -17.25 -7.25
CA TRP A 165 -2.79 -15.99 -6.89
C TRP A 165 -4.11 -16.11 -6.13
N THR A 166 -4.42 -15.04 -5.42
CA THR A 166 -5.75 -14.68 -4.91
C THR A 166 -6.19 -13.32 -5.46
N VAL A 167 -7.48 -13.07 -5.51
CA VAL A 167 -8.08 -11.76 -5.82
C VAL A 167 -8.86 -11.29 -4.60
N ALA A 168 -8.57 -10.12 -4.05
CA ALA A 168 -9.16 -9.67 -2.80
C ALA A 168 -9.65 -8.22 -2.86
N ASN A 169 -10.79 -7.94 -2.21
CA ASN A 169 -11.34 -6.59 -2.11
C ASN A 169 -10.72 -5.80 -0.93
N SER A 170 -10.57 -6.46 0.23
CA SER A 170 -9.83 -6.00 1.42
C SER A 170 -10.08 -4.53 1.84
N MET A 171 -11.34 -4.19 2.08
CA MET A 171 -11.82 -2.89 2.56
C MET A 171 -11.80 -2.79 4.08
N TYR A 172 -10.60 -2.74 4.67
CA TYR A 172 -10.40 -2.77 6.12
C TYR A 172 -10.95 -1.55 6.89
N ASN A 173 -11.30 -0.45 6.20
CA ASN A 173 -11.96 0.73 6.78
C ASN A 173 -13.32 1.00 6.08
N ALA A 174 -14.03 -0.06 5.67
CA ALA A 174 -15.34 0.04 5.01
C ALA A 174 -16.41 0.74 5.88
N ASP A 175 -16.31 0.67 7.21
CA ASP A 175 -17.20 1.38 8.13
C ASP A 175 -17.05 2.92 8.06
N GLN A 176 -15.92 3.40 7.54
CA GLN A 176 -15.61 4.82 7.32
C GLN A 176 -15.83 5.27 5.87
N MET A 177 -16.36 4.39 5.03
CA MET A 177 -16.72 4.63 3.62
C MET A 177 -18.21 4.96 3.50
N VAL A 178 -18.54 5.89 2.61
CA VAL A 178 -19.92 6.08 2.12
C VAL A 178 -19.88 5.71 0.65
N GLY A 179 -20.51 4.60 0.27
CA GLY A 179 -20.41 4.03 -1.08
C GLY A 179 -19.91 2.59 -1.08
N SER A 180 -19.30 2.15 -2.16
CA SER A 180 -18.82 0.78 -2.34
C SER A 180 -17.50 0.68 -3.12
N GLN A 181 -16.83 -0.46 -2.95
CA GLN A 181 -15.70 -0.89 -3.75
C GLN A 181 -15.91 -2.36 -4.11
N CYS A 182 -15.72 -2.70 -5.39
CA CYS A 182 -15.75 -4.08 -5.87
C CYS A 182 -14.44 -4.44 -6.58
N THR A 183 -14.01 -5.70 -6.45
CA THR A 183 -12.80 -6.24 -7.05
C THR A 183 -13.11 -7.52 -7.82
N ASN A 184 -13.30 -7.39 -9.12
CA ASN A 184 -13.84 -8.48 -9.91
C ASN A 184 -12.73 -9.23 -10.61
N PHE A 185 -12.73 -10.55 -10.45
CA PHE A 185 -11.92 -11.43 -11.27
C PHE A 185 -12.59 -11.59 -12.63
N GLU A 186 -11.85 -11.35 -13.72
CA GLU A 186 -12.38 -11.47 -15.09
C GLU A 186 -11.89 -12.75 -15.78
N GLY A 187 -10.65 -13.16 -15.52
CA GLY A 187 -10.06 -14.35 -16.13
C GLY A 187 -8.56 -14.45 -15.99
N ILE A 188 -7.99 -15.50 -16.58
CA ILE A 188 -6.55 -15.67 -16.74
C ILE A 188 -6.18 -15.40 -18.19
N LEU A 189 -5.09 -14.65 -18.38
CA LEU A 189 -4.46 -14.46 -19.67
C LEU A 189 -3.13 -15.23 -19.70
N GLU A 190 -2.67 -15.60 -20.88
CA GLU A 190 -1.36 -16.20 -21.09
C GLU A 190 -0.64 -15.51 -22.25
N ALA A 191 0.58 -15.08 -21.99
CA ALA A 191 1.53 -14.54 -22.96
C ALA A 191 2.21 -15.66 -23.76
N ALA A 192 2.81 -15.32 -24.90
CA ALA A 192 3.43 -16.33 -25.78
C ALA A 192 4.65 -17.04 -25.16
N ASP A 193 5.27 -16.45 -24.15
CA ASP A 193 6.36 -17.07 -23.36
C ASP A 193 5.85 -17.96 -22.22
N GLY A 194 4.53 -18.09 -22.06
CA GLY A 194 3.88 -18.87 -21.01
C GLY A 194 3.62 -18.11 -19.72
N THR A 195 3.95 -16.82 -19.64
CA THR A 195 3.62 -16.02 -18.47
C THR A 195 2.11 -15.85 -18.35
N GLN A 196 1.57 -16.16 -17.18
CA GLN A 196 0.16 -16.01 -16.88
C GLN A 196 -0.11 -14.70 -16.16
N GLU A 197 -1.28 -14.12 -16.41
CA GLU A 197 -1.73 -12.87 -15.80
C GLU A 197 -3.15 -13.03 -15.26
N VAL A 198 -3.44 -12.39 -14.12
CA VAL A 198 -4.81 -12.19 -13.65
C VAL A 198 -5.38 -10.95 -14.30
N SER A 199 -6.44 -11.09 -15.09
CA SER A 199 -7.27 -9.98 -15.56
C SER A 199 -8.34 -9.69 -14.50
N TRP A 200 -8.43 -8.44 -14.06
CA TRP A 200 -9.35 -8.03 -13.01
C TRP A 200 -9.85 -6.59 -13.20
N THR A 201 -10.95 -6.24 -12.54
CA THR A 201 -11.48 -4.87 -12.49
C THR A 201 -11.63 -4.37 -11.06
N SER A 202 -11.30 -3.10 -10.85
CA SER A 202 -11.59 -2.36 -9.62
C SER A 202 -12.67 -1.32 -9.93
N ILE A 203 -13.83 -1.47 -9.30
CA ILE A 203 -14.94 -0.53 -9.43
C ILE A 203 -15.10 0.19 -8.11
N THR A 204 -14.73 1.46 -8.08
CA THR A 204 -14.87 2.34 -6.93
C THR A 204 -16.09 3.23 -7.14
N ASP A 205 -16.95 3.32 -6.13
CA ASP A 205 -17.98 4.35 -6.04
C ASP A 205 -18.08 4.81 -4.58
N ILE A 206 -17.10 5.61 -4.15
CA ILE A 206 -16.95 6.08 -2.78
C ILE A 206 -17.07 7.60 -2.75
N ASP A 207 -18.02 8.11 -1.98
CA ASP A 207 -18.25 9.54 -1.81
C ASP A 207 -17.05 10.24 -1.14
N PHE A 208 -16.78 11.46 -1.60
CA PHE A 208 -15.87 12.35 -0.89
C PHE A 208 -16.49 12.78 0.44
N VAL A 209 -15.82 12.44 1.55
CA VAL A 209 -16.18 12.87 2.90
C VAL A 209 -14.97 13.55 3.54
N GLU A 210 -15.08 14.86 3.80
CA GLU A 210 -13.98 15.70 4.30
C GLU A 210 -13.29 15.10 5.54
N SER A 211 -14.05 14.52 6.47
CA SER A 211 -13.51 13.96 7.71
C SER A 211 -12.70 12.68 7.54
N THR A 212 -12.86 11.96 6.42
CA THR A 212 -12.17 10.69 6.13
C THR A 212 -11.41 10.73 4.80
N LYS A 213 -11.20 11.92 4.21
CA LYS A 213 -10.56 12.09 2.90
C LYS A 213 -9.11 11.62 2.84
N ASP A 214 -8.41 11.65 3.98
CA ASP A 214 -7.02 11.19 4.12
C ASP A 214 -6.92 9.77 4.71
N LEU A 215 -8.05 9.08 4.89
CA LEU A 215 -8.10 7.71 5.38
C LEU A 215 -8.23 6.73 4.21
N CYS A 216 -7.24 5.87 4.04
CA CYS A 216 -7.32 4.75 3.10
C CYS A 216 -8.46 3.81 3.51
N LYS A 217 -9.38 3.49 2.59
CA LYS A 217 -10.56 2.64 2.85
C LYS A 217 -10.22 1.16 2.74
N GLY A 218 -9.23 0.82 1.94
CA GLY A 218 -8.84 -0.56 1.69
C GLY A 218 -7.82 -0.69 0.58
N TYR A 219 -7.39 -1.93 0.38
CA TYR A 219 -6.41 -2.29 -0.63
C TYR A 219 -6.92 -3.45 -1.48
N THR A 220 -7.58 -3.13 -2.59
CA THR A 220 -7.98 -4.14 -3.57
C THR A 220 -6.76 -4.69 -4.28
N ASN A 221 -6.60 -6.02 -4.35
CA ASN A 221 -5.32 -6.59 -4.75
C ASN A 221 -5.39 -7.98 -5.38
N ILE A 222 -4.31 -8.28 -6.11
CA ILE A 222 -3.88 -9.62 -6.48
C ILE A 222 -2.75 -10.02 -5.55
N GLY A 223 -2.96 -11.08 -4.77
CA GLY A 223 -2.00 -11.56 -3.77
C GLY A 223 -1.33 -12.85 -4.20
N ILE A 224 -0.05 -13.04 -3.83
CA ILE A 224 0.67 -14.29 -4.04
C ILE A 224 0.22 -15.32 -3.01
N GLY A 225 -0.12 -16.53 -3.45
CA GLY A 225 -0.57 -17.66 -2.62
C GLY A 225 0.40 -18.84 -2.54
N VAL A 226 1.51 -18.81 -3.30
CA VAL A 226 2.53 -19.87 -3.31
C VAL A 226 3.93 -19.29 -3.15
N ASN A 227 4.90 -20.10 -2.74
CA ASN A 227 6.30 -19.69 -2.51
C ASN A 227 6.49 -18.52 -1.52
N LEU A 228 5.45 -18.11 -0.81
CA LEU A 228 5.58 -17.32 0.41
C LEU A 228 6.26 -18.13 1.51
N ASN A 229 6.73 -17.42 2.54
CA ASN A 229 7.37 -17.97 3.72
C ASN A 229 8.68 -18.71 3.42
N GLN A 230 9.37 -18.25 2.38
CA GLN A 230 10.73 -18.63 1.99
C GLN A 230 11.71 -17.61 2.57
N ARG A 231 12.93 -18.04 2.88
CA ARG A 231 13.96 -17.10 3.36
C ARG A 231 14.29 -16.14 2.24
N PHE A 232 14.61 -14.90 2.59
CA PHE A 232 14.97 -13.88 1.63
C PHE A 232 16.18 -14.30 0.78
N SER A 233 17.15 -14.99 1.40
CA SER A 233 18.31 -15.57 0.69
C SER A 233 17.97 -16.65 -0.32
N ASP A 234 16.82 -17.31 -0.18
CA ASP A 234 16.40 -18.43 -1.02
C ASP A 234 15.55 -17.93 -2.20
N ILE A 235 15.18 -16.64 -2.24
CA ILE A 235 14.43 -16.05 -3.35
C ILE A 235 15.42 -15.56 -4.39
N SER A 236 15.31 -16.09 -5.61
CA SER A 236 16.18 -15.76 -6.72
C SER A 236 15.66 -14.59 -7.57
N SER A 237 14.34 -14.45 -7.68
CA SER A 237 13.68 -13.44 -8.52
C SER A 237 12.22 -13.24 -8.07
N ILE A 238 11.69 -12.04 -8.28
CA ILE A 238 10.27 -11.70 -8.07
C ILE A 238 9.78 -10.93 -9.30
N PRO A 239 9.58 -11.62 -10.45
CA PRO A 239 9.13 -10.96 -11.66
C PRO A 239 7.71 -10.40 -11.46
N ALA A 240 7.53 -9.14 -11.82
CA ALA A 240 6.28 -8.42 -11.70
C ALA A 240 5.92 -7.66 -12.97
N TYR A 241 4.64 -7.72 -13.30
CA TYR A 241 3.99 -6.94 -14.34
C TYR A 241 2.64 -6.46 -13.81
N PHE A 242 2.38 -5.16 -13.96
CA PHE A 242 1.11 -4.55 -13.58
C PHE A 242 0.73 -3.52 -14.65
N GLN A 243 -0.30 -3.83 -15.42
CA GLN A 243 -0.90 -2.93 -16.40
C GLN A 243 -2.28 -2.50 -15.94
N TRP A 244 -2.65 -1.25 -16.18
CA TRP A 244 -3.96 -0.71 -15.84
C TRP A 244 -4.43 0.36 -16.84
N ASP A 245 -5.75 0.44 -16.99
CA ASP A 245 -6.45 1.55 -17.62
C ASP A 245 -7.57 2.00 -16.69
N ARG A 246 -7.68 3.31 -16.45
CA ARG A 246 -8.64 3.86 -15.49
C ARG A 246 -9.48 4.97 -16.10
N THR A 247 -10.79 4.85 -15.95
CA THR A 247 -11.77 5.89 -16.28
C THR A 247 -12.42 6.40 -15.01
N ASN A 248 -12.45 7.72 -14.85
CA ASN A 248 -13.01 8.39 -13.68
C ASN A 248 -14.26 9.18 -14.08
N THR A 249 -15.33 9.06 -13.30
CA THR A 249 -16.53 9.92 -13.43
C THR A 249 -16.55 11.05 -12.39
N THR A 250 -15.84 10.88 -11.27
CA THR A 250 -15.55 11.92 -10.28
C THR A 250 -14.05 11.96 -9.96
N GLU A 251 -13.61 12.89 -9.11
CA GLU A 251 -12.22 12.91 -8.65
C GLU A 251 -11.88 11.59 -7.93
N PHE A 252 -10.81 10.93 -8.35
CA PHE A 252 -10.33 9.70 -7.72
C PHE A 252 -9.07 10.00 -6.89
N ARG A 253 -9.04 9.50 -5.66
CA ARG A 253 -7.86 9.51 -4.79
C ARG A 253 -7.47 8.08 -4.39
N GLY A 254 -6.22 7.74 -4.64
CA GLY A 254 -5.68 6.40 -4.40
C GLY A 254 -4.32 6.20 -5.05
N SER A 255 -3.81 4.98 -5.00
CA SER A 255 -2.50 4.61 -5.56
C SER A 255 -2.55 3.21 -6.15
N ASN A 256 -1.78 2.96 -7.21
CA ASN A 256 -1.36 1.59 -7.53
C ASN A 256 0.02 1.34 -6.92
N LEU A 257 0.18 0.17 -6.30
CA LEU A 257 1.41 -0.18 -5.60
C LEU A 257 1.61 -1.69 -5.49
N PHE A 258 2.84 -2.07 -5.15
CA PHE A 258 3.17 -3.39 -4.62
C PHE A 258 3.38 -3.31 -3.11
N ASP A 259 3.05 -4.38 -2.41
CA ASP A 259 3.10 -4.44 -0.96
C ASP A 259 3.63 -5.79 -0.48
N PHE A 260 4.73 -5.75 0.27
CA PHE A 260 5.48 -6.92 0.72
C PHE A 260 5.76 -6.82 2.21
N ILE A 261 5.60 -7.94 2.92
CA ILE A 261 5.97 -8.03 4.33
C ILE A 261 7.10 -9.04 4.49
N THR A 262 8.14 -8.65 5.22
CA THR A 262 9.19 -9.57 5.69
C THR A 262 9.14 -9.73 7.20
N ALA A 263 9.55 -10.89 7.68
CA ALA A 263 9.56 -11.20 9.10
C ALA A 263 10.68 -12.16 9.49
N PRO A 264 11.30 -12.00 10.68
CA PRO A 264 12.27 -12.97 11.18
C PRO A 264 11.62 -14.33 11.52
N THR A 265 10.31 -14.35 11.73
CA THR A 265 9.53 -15.56 12.03
C THR A 265 8.67 -15.94 10.82
N LYS A 266 8.80 -17.19 10.37
CA LYS A 266 8.01 -17.74 9.27
C LYS A 266 6.51 -17.62 9.55
N GLY A 267 5.75 -17.03 8.62
CA GLY A 267 4.30 -16.85 8.72
C GLY A 267 3.83 -15.62 9.49
N ASP A 268 4.75 -14.87 10.12
CA ASP A 268 4.41 -13.63 10.79
C ASP A 268 4.26 -12.48 9.78
N HIS A 269 3.17 -11.73 9.91
CA HIS A 269 2.84 -10.61 9.03
C HIS A 269 2.34 -9.38 9.82
N ASP A 270 2.02 -9.52 11.10
CA ASP A 270 1.33 -8.48 11.87
C ASP A 270 2.12 -7.97 13.08
N SER A 271 3.12 -8.72 13.55
CA SER A 271 3.86 -8.34 14.76
C SER A 271 4.80 -7.18 14.50
N THR A 272 5.16 -6.43 15.56
CA THR A 272 6.16 -5.35 15.45
C THR A 272 7.56 -5.82 15.03
N ALA A 273 7.80 -7.13 14.96
CA ALA A 273 9.04 -7.68 14.42
C ALA A 273 9.04 -7.76 12.88
N THR A 274 7.89 -7.57 12.23
CA THR A 274 7.78 -7.53 10.77
C THR A 274 8.16 -6.15 10.23
N SER A 275 8.47 -6.10 8.94
CA SER A 275 8.63 -4.87 8.17
C SER A 275 7.77 -4.93 6.93
N GLU A 276 7.02 -3.87 6.69
CA GLU A 276 6.18 -3.69 5.52
C GLU A 276 6.90 -2.77 4.53
N PHE A 277 6.90 -3.17 3.26
CA PHE A 277 7.56 -2.48 2.16
C PHE A 277 6.53 -2.22 1.08
N MET A 278 6.37 -0.96 0.69
CA MET A 278 5.45 -0.57 -0.36
C MET A 278 6.19 0.11 -1.51
N LEU A 279 5.89 -0.26 -2.75
CA LEU A 279 6.43 0.37 -3.96
C LEU A 279 5.29 1.07 -4.71
N TRP A 280 5.21 2.39 -4.58
CA TRP A 280 4.11 3.19 -5.10
C TRP A 280 4.39 3.64 -6.54
N ILE A 281 3.84 2.90 -7.50
CA ILE A 281 4.09 3.08 -8.93
C ILE A 281 3.21 4.18 -9.56
N ARG A 282 2.03 4.45 -8.97
CA ARG A 282 1.12 5.50 -9.45
C ARG A 282 0.31 6.10 -8.30
N ILE A 283 0.20 7.41 -8.31
CA ILE A 283 -0.41 8.23 -7.26
C ILE A 283 -1.48 9.15 -7.87
N TRP A 284 -2.69 9.13 -7.32
CA TRP A 284 -3.80 10.01 -7.71
C TRP A 284 -4.33 10.79 -6.49
N GLY A 285 -4.57 12.09 -6.68
CA GLY A 285 -5.19 12.94 -5.65
C GLY A 285 -4.26 13.31 -4.48
N GLY A 286 -2.93 13.20 -4.65
CA GLY A 286 -1.93 13.71 -3.70
C GLY A 286 -1.98 13.07 -2.30
N GLN A 287 -2.46 11.83 -2.25
CA GLN A 287 -2.23 10.91 -1.13
C GLN A 287 -0.74 10.59 -0.96
N VAL A 288 -0.37 10.24 0.26
CA VAL A 288 1.03 10.15 0.70
C VAL A 288 1.18 9.01 1.69
N PRO A 289 2.37 8.38 1.78
CA PRO A 289 2.61 7.22 2.62
C PRO A 289 2.71 7.59 4.10
N ILE A 290 2.73 6.56 4.94
CA ILE A 290 3.17 6.66 6.34
C ILE A 290 4.62 7.21 6.37
N GLY A 291 4.89 8.12 7.33
CA GLY A 291 6.20 8.76 7.47
C GLY A 291 6.45 9.96 6.53
N TYR A 292 5.52 10.30 5.64
CA TYR A 292 5.71 11.39 4.67
C TYR A 292 6.09 12.74 5.31
N VAL A 293 5.48 13.05 6.46
CA VAL A 293 5.70 14.33 7.18
C VAL A 293 7.12 14.49 7.71
N ASP A 294 7.85 13.39 7.90
CA ASP A 294 9.23 13.40 8.39
C ASP A 294 10.24 13.56 7.25
N GLY A 295 9.76 13.52 6.00
CA GLY A 295 10.57 13.62 4.80
C GLY A 295 11.24 12.30 4.40
N PRO A 296 11.87 12.26 3.22
CA PRO A 296 12.50 11.05 2.72
C PRO A 296 13.78 10.71 3.51
N VAL A 297 13.94 9.44 3.84
CA VAL A 297 15.12 8.90 4.54
C VAL A 297 16.22 8.38 3.59
N ALA A 298 15.87 8.19 2.31
CA ALA A 298 16.80 7.81 1.24
C ALA A 298 16.20 8.09 -0.16
N THR A 299 17.06 8.01 -1.17
CA THR A 299 16.70 8.08 -2.59
C THR A 299 17.35 6.91 -3.34
N PHE A 300 16.67 6.39 -4.36
CA PHE A 300 17.12 5.27 -5.18
C PHE A 300 16.83 5.51 -6.65
N ASP A 301 17.69 4.97 -7.51
CA ASP A 301 17.42 4.81 -8.94
C ASP A 301 17.12 3.33 -9.20
N LEU A 302 15.86 3.01 -9.47
CA LEU A 302 15.35 1.65 -9.67
C LEU A 302 14.36 1.65 -10.82
N PHE A 303 14.32 0.58 -11.62
CA PHE A 303 13.35 0.44 -12.72
C PHE A 303 13.34 1.63 -13.71
N GLY A 304 14.49 2.28 -13.89
CA GLY A 304 14.62 3.46 -14.77
C GLY A 304 13.98 4.74 -14.23
N ALA A 305 13.61 4.80 -12.95
CA ALA A 305 13.02 5.96 -12.29
C ALA A 305 13.73 6.30 -10.97
N SER A 306 13.57 7.56 -10.53
CA SER A 306 14.02 8.03 -9.22
C SER A 306 12.91 7.82 -8.19
N TRP A 307 13.29 7.34 -7.01
CA TRP A 307 12.38 6.99 -5.92
C TRP A 307 12.84 7.61 -4.60
N LYS A 308 11.88 8.07 -3.80
CA LYS A 308 12.10 8.56 -2.44
C LYS A 308 11.54 7.57 -1.43
N LEU A 309 12.36 7.14 -0.49
CA LEU A 309 11.97 6.27 0.60
C LEU A 309 11.46 7.07 1.78
N TYR A 310 10.25 6.76 2.22
CA TYR A 310 9.66 7.25 3.47
C TYR A 310 9.57 6.10 4.45
N GLU A 311 9.72 6.39 5.74
CA GLU A 311 9.66 5.40 6.81
C GLU A 311 8.82 5.93 7.97
N GLY A 312 7.95 5.10 8.53
CA GLY A 312 7.22 5.41 9.74
C GLY A 312 6.58 4.17 10.35
N GLN A 313 5.93 4.32 11.50
CA GLN A 313 5.20 3.23 12.14
C GLN A 313 3.72 3.29 11.79
N ASN A 314 3.14 2.15 11.42
CA ASN A 314 1.69 2.03 11.30
C ASN A 314 1.07 2.25 12.70
N PRO A 315 0.19 3.25 12.87
CA PRO A 315 -0.34 3.60 14.18
C PRO A 315 -1.25 2.53 14.79
N ASN A 316 -1.74 1.56 14.00
CA ASN A 316 -2.66 0.52 14.47
C ASN A 316 -1.92 -0.63 15.18
N ASN A 317 -0.76 -1.04 14.68
CA ASN A 317 -0.05 -2.22 15.18
C ASN A 317 1.45 -1.97 15.48
N GLY A 318 1.97 -0.79 15.15
CA GLY A 318 3.37 -0.41 15.38
C GLY A 318 4.36 -1.04 14.40
N VAL A 319 3.90 -1.72 13.35
CA VAL A 319 4.78 -2.26 12.29
C VAL A 319 5.48 -1.11 11.58
N THR A 320 6.77 -1.31 11.26
CA THR A 320 7.51 -0.31 10.49
C THR A 320 7.18 -0.46 9.01
N VAL A 321 6.68 0.63 8.41
CA VAL A 321 6.31 0.72 7.00
C VAL A 321 7.34 1.56 6.26
N ARG A 322 7.80 1.04 5.12
CA ARG A 322 8.80 1.66 4.26
C ARG A 322 8.24 1.78 2.85
N SER A 323 7.91 3.01 2.44
CA SER A 323 7.28 3.26 1.15
C SER A 323 8.24 3.96 0.20
N LEU A 324 8.55 3.34 -0.93
CA LEU A 324 9.19 4.00 -2.06
C LEU A 324 8.13 4.69 -2.91
N LEU A 325 8.23 6.01 -3.00
CA LEU A 325 7.41 6.82 -3.89
C LEU A 325 8.24 7.21 -5.11
N VAL A 326 7.71 6.92 -6.29
CA VAL A 326 8.31 7.36 -7.54
C VAL A 326 8.19 8.87 -7.67
N ASP A 327 9.25 9.53 -8.15
CA ASP A 327 9.21 10.97 -8.42
C ASP A 327 8.27 11.30 -9.58
N ASP A 328 8.34 10.48 -10.64
CA ASP A 328 7.50 10.57 -11.83
C ASP A 328 6.63 9.31 -11.96
N ASN A 329 5.32 9.47 -11.85
CA ASN A 329 4.37 8.35 -11.93
C ASN A 329 4.50 7.54 -13.23
N PHE A 330 4.34 6.23 -13.12
CA PHE A 330 4.12 5.37 -14.28
C PHE A 330 2.72 5.61 -14.85
N GLU A 331 2.58 5.55 -16.17
CA GLU A 331 1.31 5.81 -16.86
C GLU A 331 0.82 4.54 -17.57
N GLY A 332 0.03 3.74 -16.83
CA GLY A 332 -0.70 2.59 -17.36
C GLY A 332 0.03 1.25 -17.27
N GLU A 333 1.34 1.24 -16.99
CA GLU A 333 2.11 0.00 -16.94
C GLU A 333 3.35 0.12 -16.04
N PHE A 334 3.65 -0.96 -15.32
CA PHE A 334 4.92 -1.21 -14.65
C PHE A 334 5.39 -2.63 -14.95
N GLN A 335 6.70 -2.78 -15.15
CA GLN A 335 7.37 -4.08 -15.24
C GLN A 335 8.73 -4.01 -14.56
N GLY A 336 9.07 -5.05 -13.81
CA GLY A 336 10.39 -5.17 -13.20
C GLY A 336 10.52 -6.43 -12.36
N ASP A 337 11.74 -6.73 -11.92
CA ASP A 337 11.98 -7.73 -10.89
C ASP A 337 11.98 -7.03 -9.52
N LEU A 338 10.95 -7.27 -8.71
CA LEU A 338 10.82 -6.64 -7.40
C LEU A 338 11.91 -7.08 -6.41
N LYS A 339 12.66 -8.15 -6.71
CA LYS A 339 13.82 -8.55 -5.92
C LYS A 339 14.91 -7.47 -5.94
N GLU A 340 15.06 -6.72 -7.05
CA GLU A 340 15.98 -5.59 -7.15
C GLU A 340 15.70 -4.52 -6.08
N TRP A 341 14.41 -4.19 -5.90
CA TRP A 341 13.96 -3.27 -4.87
C TRP A 341 14.19 -3.82 -3.46
N LEU A 342 13.78 -5.05 -3.19
CA LEU A 342 13.95 -5.64 -1.86
C LEU A 342 15.44 -5.84 -1.52
N ASP A 343 16.30 -6.12 -2.50
CA ASP A 343 17.75 -6.15 -2.30
C ASP A 343 18.31 -4.78 -1.93
N ALA A 344 17.80 -3.70 -2.53
CA ALA A 344 18.17 -2.34 -2.12
C ALA A 344 17.75 -2.05 -0.66
N MET A 345 16.65 -2.62 -0.18
CA MET A 345 16.24 -2.54 1.23
C MET A 345 17.13 -3.40 2.13
N ALA A 346 17.50 -4.60 1.68
CA ALA A 346 18.41 -5.50 2.40
C ALA A 346 19.81 -4.89 2.56
N GLN A 347 20.34 -4.21 1.53
CA GLN A 347 21.62 -3.49 1.59
C GLN A 347 21.65 -2.38 2.65
N ARG A 348 20.49 -1.86 3.04
CA ARG A 348 20.36 -0.90 4.15
C ARG A 348 20.18 -1.55 5.52
N GLY A 349 20.17 -2.88 5.57
CA GLY A 349 19.93 -3.64 6.79
C GLY A 349 18.46 -3.71 7.20
N TYR A 350 17.52 -3.44 6.29
CA TYR A 350 16.08 -3.52 6.59
C TYR A 350 15.50 -4.92 6.40
N ILE A 351 16.21 -5.79 5.69
CA ILE A 351 15.85 -7.19 5.48
C ILE A 351 17.11 -8.01 5.72
N ALA A 352 17.04 -9.01 6.61
CA ALA A 352 18.11 -9.98 6.77
C ALA A 352 17.91 -11.17 5.82
N ASP A 353 19.00 -11.78 5.36
CA ASP A 353 18.97 -13.02 4.56
C ASP A 353 18.13 -14.14 5.20
N SER A 354 18.06 -14.16 6.53
CA SER A 354 17.30 -15.13 7.31
C SER A 354 15.81 -14.81 7.44
N ASP A 355 15.38 -13.60 7.12
CA ASP A 355 13.99 -13.19 7.20
C ASP A 355 13.17 -13.92 6.14
N TYR A 356 11.88 -14.08 6.39
CA TYR A 356 10.93 -14.70 5.50
C TYR A 356 10.11 -13.63 4.79
N VAL A 357 9.90 -13.77 3.48
CA VAL A 357 8.87 -12.98 2.77
C VAL A 357 7.52 -13.64 3.05
N THR A 358 6.64 -12.98 3.80
CA THR A 358 5.39 -13.58 4.30
C THR A 358 4.15 -13.10 3.58
N VAL A 359 4.22 -11.92 2.95
CA VAL A 359 3.16 -11.33 2.11
C VAL A 359 3.79 -10.75 0.84
N GLY A 360 3.06 -10.83 -0.27
CA GLY A 360 3.41 -10.16 -1.52
C GLY A 360 2.16 -9.94 -2.36
N ASN A 361 1.80 -8.68 -2.58
CA ASN A 361 0.56 -8.28 -3.25
C ASN A 361 0.84 -7.14 -4.26
N ALA A 362 -0.03 -7.03 -5.28
CA ALA A 362 -0.09 -5.89 -6.19
C ALA A 362 -1.54 -5.40 -6.30
N GLY A 363 -1.78 -4.09 -6.23
CA GLY A 363 -3.14 -3.61 -6.12
C GLY A 363 -3.29 -2.11 -6.06
N THR A 364 -4.48 -1.68 -5.63
CA THR A 364 -4.87 -0.28 -5.48
C THR A 364 -5.27 0.02 -4.04
N GLU A 365 -4.62 1.00 -3.42
CA GLU A 365 -5.14 1.65 -2.22
C GLU A 365 -6.21 2.68 -2.60
N VAL A 366 -7.39 2.58 -1.99
CA VAL A 366 -8.57 3.35 -2.39
C VAL A 366 -8.99 4.30 -1.26
N PHE A 367 -9.22 5.58 -1.57
CA PHE A 367 -9.66 6.58 -0.58
C PHE A 367 -11.08 7.08 -0.84
N TYR A 368 -11.32 7.59 -2.05
CA TYR A 368 -12.62 8.03 -2.56
C TYR A 368 -12.60 8.16 -4.08
N GLY A 369 -13.79 8.31 -4.66
CA GLY A 369 -14.03 8.59 -6.07
C GLY A 369 -14.95 7.57 -6.72
N SER A 370 -15.42 7.90 -7.91
CA SER A 370 -16.22 7.05 -8.77
C SER A 370 -15.38 6.74 -10.01
N ALA A 371 -14.89 5.51 -10.11
CA ALA A 371 -13.91 5.10 -11.11
C ALA A 371 -14.04 3.60 -11.44
N THR A 372 -13.70 3.27 -12.67
CA THR A 372 -13.46 1.88 -13.10
C THR A 372 -12.03 1.77 -13.57
N MET A 373 -11.30 0.79 -13.04
CA MET A 373 -9.99 0.40 -13.51
C MET A 373 -10.03 -1.03 -14.04
N SER A 374 -9.61 -1.24 -15.28
CA SER A 374 -9.29 -2.57 -15.81
C SER A 374 -7.81 -2.81 -15.64
N ALA A 375 -7.42 -3.98 -15.14
CA ALA A 375 -6.02 -4.26 -14.84
C ALA A 375 -5.63 -5.70 -15.13
N LYS A 376 -4.32 -5.89 -15.34
CA LYS A 376 -3.66 -7.19 -15.50
C LYS A 376 -2.45 -7.24 -14.59
N VAL A 377 -2.30 -8.34 -13.86
CA VAL A 377 -1.16 -8.55 -12.97
C VAL A 377 -0.55 -9.92 -13.20
N ALA A 378 0.76 -9.97 -13.41
CA ALA A 378 1.58 -11.15 -13.17
C ALA A 378 2.55 -10.84 -12.02
N LEU A 379 2.59 -11.72 -11.03
CA LEU A 379 3.48 -11.54 -9.88
C LEU A 379 3.86 -12.91 -9.33
N ASN A 380 5.15 -13.22 -9.25
CA ASN A 380 5.61 -14.54 -8.80
C ASN A 380 6.81 -14.42 -7.87
N ILE A 381 7.00 -15.40 -7.00
CA ILE A 381 8.25 -15.58 -6.24
C ILE A 381 8.94 -16.83 -6.78
N GLU A 382 10.16 -16.65 -7.27
CA GLU A 382 11.03 -17.72 -7.75
C GLU A 382 12.06 -18.08 -6.67
N VAL A 383 12.16 -19.36 -6.34
CA VAL A 383 13.06 -19.91 -5.31
C VAL A 383 14.04 -20.93 -5.86
#